data_AF-A0A9C9K326-F1
#
_entry.id   AF-A0A9C9K326-F1
#
_cell.length_a   1.000
_cell.length_b   1.000
_cell.length_c   1.000
_cell.angle_alpha   90.00
_cell.angle_beta   90.00
_cell.angle_gamma   90.00
#
_symmetry.space_group_name_H-M   'P 1'
#
loop_
_entity.id
_entity.type
_entity.pdbx_description
1 polymer ?
#
loop_
_entity_poly.entity_id
_entity_poly.type
_entity_poly.pdbx_seq_one_letter_code
_entity_poly.pdbx_strand_id
1 'polypeptide(L)'
;MIAEGTAEAMKTAIEMEKSGHRFFTEASNKVTHEVGRKLFRRLASEEIDHLRTFERIFDELSKGGDWKQAISSVEPSKRMPYFDEARKEFKAQDLSVELDYLRRALEIERHAIEFFENAIANAETQEAKEVFTRILEEGKNHYDLIQAEIDSINHSGFWFDLHELRTDSQF
;
A
#
# COMPACT_ATOMS: atom_id res chain seq x y z
N MET A 1 -22.07 21.06 -3.11
CA MET A 1 -21.57 20.42 -4.36
C MET A 1 -20.08 20.23 -4.21
N ILE A 2 -19.55 19.11 -4.68
CA ILE A 2 -18.10 18.84 -4.65
C ILE A 2 -17.34 19.86 -5.51
N ALA A 3 -16.21 20.35 -4.99
CA ALA A 3 -15.31 21.19 -5.76
C ALA A 3 -14.70 20.39 -6.93
N GLU A 4 -14.52 21.01 -8.09
CA GLU A 4 -14.04 20.34 -9.31
C GLU A 4 -12.68 19.65 -9.09
N GLY A 5 -11.74 20.34 -8.44
CA GLY A 5 -10.43 19.76 -8.12
C GLY A 5 -10.52 18.57 -7.17
N THR A 6 -11.42 18.61 -6.19
CA THR A 6 -11.64 17.48 -5.26
C THR A 6 -12.30 16.30 -5.97
N ALA A 7 -13.26 16.56 -6.87
CA ALA A 7 -13.91 15.54 -7.66
C ALA A 7 -12.90 14.81 -8.56
N GLU A 8 -11.98 15.53 -9.18
CA GLU A 8 -10.97 14.92 -10.04
C GLU A 8 -9.93 14.12 -9.26
N ALA A 9 -9.51 14.63 -8.09
CA ALA A 9 -8.65 13.89 -7.17
C ALA A 9 -9.31 12.58 -6.70
N MET A 10 -10.61 12.61 -6.39
CA MET A 10 -11.35 11.39 -6.00
C MET A 10 -11.45 10.37 -7.14
N LYS A 11 -11.72 10.79 -8.37
CA LYS A 11 -11.73 9.86 -9.51
C LYS A 11 -10.36 9.22 -9.72
N THR A 12 -9.30 10.01 -9.59
CA THR A 12 -7.93 9.52 -9.71
C THR A 12 -7.65 8.49 -8.61
N ALA A 13 -8.00 8.81 -7.36
CA ALA A 13 -7.88 7.88 -6.23
C ALA A 13 -8.64 6.57 -6.49
N ILE A 14 -9.88 6.63 -6.96
CA ILE A 14 -10.68 5.44 -7.34
C ILE A 14 -9.95 4.55 -8.35
N GLU A 15 -9.33 5.12 -9.38
CA GLU A 15 -8.59 4.34 -10.37
C GLU A 15 -7.25 3.81 -9.84
N MET A 16 -6.62 4.54 -8.90
CA MET A 16 -5.46 4.06 -8.16
C MET A 16 -5.81 2.85 -7.31
N GLU A 17 -6.88 2.88 -6.50
CA GLU A 17 -7.24 1.75 -5.63
C GLU A 17 -7.66 0.52 -6.45
N LYS A 18 -8.37 0.73 -7.57
CA LYS A 18 -8.66 -0.37 -8.51
C LYS A 18 -7.38 -0.99 -9.08
N SER A 19 -6.38 -0.17 -9.37
CA SER A 19 -5.10 -0.63 -9.91
C SER A 19 -4.26 -1.34 -8.85
N GLY A 20 -4.19 -0.78 -7.65
CA GLY A 20 -3.56 -1.37 -6.46
C GLY A 20 -4.19 -2.73 -6.13
N HIS A 21 -5.52 -2.81 -6.03
CA HIS A 21 -6.24 -4.06 -5.79
C HIS A 21 -5.90 -5.14 -6.82
N ARG A 22 -5.93 -4.80 -8.12
CA ARG A 22 -5.57 -5.75 -9.18
C ARG A 22 -4.14 -6.25 -9.03
N PHE A 23 -3.21 -5.33 -8.79
CA PHE A 23 -1.80 -5.66 -8.63
C PHE A 23 -1.55 -6.55 -7.40
N PHE A 24 -2.06 -6.19 -6.23
CA PHE A 24 -1.86 -6.97 -5.01
C PHE A 24 -2.58 -8.33 -5.08
N THR A 25 -3.74 -8.41 -5.73
CA THR A 25 -4.39 -9.69 -6.01
C THR A 25 -3.51 -10.56 -6.91
N GLU A 26 -2.96 -10.02 -8.00
CA GLU A 26 -2.03 -10.73 -8.87
C GLU A 26 -0.79 -11.21 -8.09
N ALA A 27 -0.15 -10.31 -7.35
CA ALA A 27 1.04 -10.59 -6.54
C ALA A 27 0.77 -11.75 -5.56
N SER A 28 -0.37 -11.72 -4.87
CA SER A 28 -0.76 -12.79 -3.94
C SER A 28 -0.92 -14.17 -4.60
N ASN A 29 -1.24 -14.22 -5.89
CA ASN A 29 -1.36 -15.46 -6.65
C ASN A 29 -0.01 -15.93 -7.22
N LYS A 30 0.98 -15.03 -7.32
CA LYS A 30 2.26 -15.29 -7.97
C LYS A 30 3.39 -15.58 -7.00
N VAL A 31 3.39 -14.96 -5.83
CA VAL A 31 4.33 -15.31 -4.77
C VAL A 31 4.09 -16.72 -4.26
N THR A 32 5.15 -17.37 -3.82
CA THR A 32 5.14 -18.75 -3.34
C THR A 32 5.16 -18.79 -1.82
N HIS A 33 5.92 -17.89 -1.19
CA HIS A 33 6.04 -17.81 0.26
C HIS A 33 4.73 -17.37 0.93
N GLU A 34 4.33 -18.08 2.00
CA GLU A 34 3.04 -17.85 2.65
C GLU A 34 2.94 -16.49 3.34
N VAL A 35 4.03 -15.99 3.93
CA VAL A 35 4.07 -14.65 4.54
C VAL A 35 3.81 -13.57 3.49
N GLY A 36 4.52 -13.60 2.36
CA GLY A 36 4.31 -12.68 1.25
C GLY A 36 2.90 -12.79 0.66
N ARG A 37 2.36 -14.02 0.58
CA ARG A 37 0.98 -14.25 0.13
C ARG A 37 -0.04 -13.60 1.05
N LYS A 38 0.10 -13.77 2.36
CA LYS A 38 -0.78 -13.14 3.37
C LYS A 38 -0.70 -11.62 3.31
N LEU A 39 0.51 -11.08 3.19
CA LEU A 39 0.75 -9.64 3.02
C LEU A 39 -0.02 -9.09 1.82
N PHE A 40 0.20 -9.65 0.61
CA PHE A 40 -0.45 -9.15 -0.60
C PHE A 40 -1.97 -9.33 -0.59
N ARG A 41 -2.50 -10.43 -0.04
CA ARG A 41 -3.96 -10.60 0.12
C ARG A 41 -4.56 -9.51 1.01
N ARG A 42 -3.83 -9.13 2.05
CA ARG A 42 -4.31 -8.12 2.98
C ARG A 42 -4.29 -6.73 2.35
N LEU A 43 -3.19 -6.35 1.72
CA LEU A 43 -3.11 -5.09 0.95
C LEU A 43 -4.25 -5.03 -0.07
N ALA A 44 -4.45 -6.10 -0.86
CA ALA A 44 -5.56 -6.16 -1.82
C ALA A 44 -6.95 -5.97 -1.19
N SER A 45 -7.16 -6.42 0.05
CA SER A 45 -8.42 -6.22 0.77
C SER A 45 -8.59 -4.78 1.23
N GLU A 46 -7.52 -4.15 1.71
CA GLU A 46 -7.53 -2.76 2.19
C GLU A 46 -7.81 -1.79 1.03
N GLU A 47 -7.23 -2.04 -0.16
CA GLU A 47 -7.55 -1.30 -1.39
C GLU A 47 -9.05 -1.32 -1.76
N ILE A 48 -9.76 -2.42 -1.50
CA ILE A 48 -11.21 -2.50 -1.74
C ILE A 48 -11.97 -1.63 -0.75
N ASP A 49 -11.52 -1.55 0.50
CA ASP A 49 -12.16 -0.72 1.51
C ASP A 49 -11.90 0.78 1.26
N HIS A 50 -10.70 1.12 0.76
CA HIS A 50 -10.38 2.46 0.27
C HIS A 50 -11.25 2.84 -0.94
N LEU A 51 -11.34 1.96 -1.93
CA LEU A 51 -12.18 2.15 -3.11
C LEU A 51 -13.64 2.42 -2.72
N ARG A 52 -14.22 1.60 -1.85
CA ARG A 52 -15.59 1.77 -1.35
C ARG A 52 -15.77 3.11 -0.64
N THR A 53 -14.76 3.53 0.12
CA THR A 53 -14.75 4.82 0.82
C THR A 53 -14.83 5.96 -0.19
N PHE A 54 -13.97 5.96 -1.21
CA PHE A 54 -13.99 6.99 -2.24
C PHE A 54 -15.26 6.99 -3.09
N GLU A 55 -15.71 5.82 -3.56
CA GLU A 55 -16.94 5.71 -4.37
C GLU A 55 -18.16 6.25 -3.62
N ARG A 56 -18.29 5.91 -2.33
CA ARG A 56 -19.40 6.38 -1.50
C ARG A 56 -19.34 7.89 -1.28
N ILE A 57 -18.17 8.42 -0.92
CA ILE A 57 -18.01 9.88 -0.72
C ILE A 57 -18.31 10.62 -2.02
N PHE A 58 -17.78 10.14 -3.15
CA PHE A 58 -17.98 10.74 -4.45
C PHE A 58 -19.45 10.74 -4.87
N ASP A 59 -20.15 9.62 -4.70
CA ASP A 59 -21.57 9.48 -5.05
C ASP A 59 -22.47 10.41 -4.20
N GLU A 60 -22.26 10.44 -2.87
CA GLU A 60 -23.01 11.32 -1.97
C GLU A 60 -22.81 12.80 -2.31
N LEU A 61 -21.56 13.24 -2.50
CA LEU A 61 -21.27 14.64 -2.81
C LEU A 61 -21.71 15.06 -4.22
N SER A 62 -21.70 14.13 -5.19
CA SER A 62 -22.18 14.36 -6.55
C SER A 62 -23.69 14.56 -6.61
N LYS A 63 -24.44 13.97 -5.68
CA LYS A 63 -25.88 14.17 -5.50
C LYS A 63 -26.25 15.45 -4.73
N GLY A 64 -25.24 16.25 -4.36
CA GLY A 64 -25.42 17.46 -3.56
C GLY A 64 -25.51 17.21 -2.05
N GLY A 65 -25.15 16.00 -1.59
CA GLY A 65 -25.05 15.66 -0.18
C GLY A 65 -23.96 16.42 0.56
N ASP A 66 -23.94 16.26 1.88
CA ASP A 66 -23.01 16.91 2.80
C ASP A 66 -21.88 15.95 3.22
N TRP A 67 -20.70 16.49 3.48
CA TRP A 67 -19.52 15.73 3.87
C TRP A 67 -19.71 14.87 5.12
N LYS A 68 -20.45 15.35 6.13
CA LYS A 68 -20.74 14.58 7.35
C LYS A 68 -21.48 13.30 7.05
N GLN A 69 -22.51 13.37 6.21
CA GLN A 69 -23.20 12.17 5.73
C GLN A 69 -22.22 11.29 4.93
N ALA A 70 -21.46 11.91 4.02
CA ALA A 70 -20.49 11.23 3.19
C ALA A 70 -19.35 10.58 3.97
N ILE A 71 -19.04 10.94 5.22
CA ILE A 71 -17.97 10.30 6.02
C ILE A 71 -18.50 9.48 7.22
N SER A 72 -19.80 9.58 7.53
CA SER A 72 -20.41 9.00 8.75
C SER A 72 -20.22 7.49 8.94
N SER A 73 -19.99 6.74 7.87
CA SER A 73 -19.82 5.29 7.89
C SER A 73 -18.42 4.84 7.47
N VAL A 74 -17.44 5.74 7.39
CA VAL A 74 -16.04 5.35 7.18
C VAL A 74 -15.46 4.88 8.51
N GLU A 75 -15.40 3.58 8.70
CA GLU A 75 -14.72 2.97 9.86
C GLU A 75 -13.27 3.44 9.92
N PRO A 76 -12.70 3.79 11.08
CA PRO A 76 -11.28 4.15 11.22
C PRO A 76 -10.36 3.03 10.74
N SER A 77 -9.24 3.41 10.12
CA SER A 77 -8.25 2.41 9.70
C SER A 77 -7.57 1.78 10.90
N LYS A 78 -7.36 0.47 10.82
CA LYS A 78 -6.63 -0.29 11.83
C LYS A 78 -5.23 -0.56 11.29
N ARG A 79 -4.23 -0.06 12.01
CA ARG A 79 -2.82 -0.32 11.67
C ARG A 79 -2.58 -1.81 11.46
N MET A 80 -1.84 -2.14 10.41
CA MET A 80 -1.47 -3.53 10.15
C MET A 80 -0.48 -4.03 11.21
N PRO A 81 -0.79 -5.12 11.95
CA PRO A 81 0.24 -5.83 12.69
C PRO A 81 1.30 -6.36 11.74
N TYR A 82 2.55 -6.31 12.19
CA TYR A 82 3.65 -6.99 11.55
C TYR A 82 3.46 -8.51 11.62
N PHE A 83 3.86 -9.24 10.58
CA PHE A 83 3.82 -10.70 10.60
C PHE A 83 5.06 -11.22 11.36
N ASP A 84 4.90 -11.59 12.63
CA ASP A 84 5.96 -12.17 13.46
C ASP A 84 6.34 -13.62 13.07
N GLU A 85 5.60 -14.21 12.14
CA GLU A 85 5.70 -15.62 11.74
C GLU A 85 6.99 -15.86 10.93
N ALA A 86 8.05 -16.18 11.67
CA ALA A 86 9.24 -16.93 11.27
C ALA A 86 10.19 -16.31 10.23
N ARG A 87 11.04 -15.38 10.69
CA ARG A 87 12.39 -15.08 10.12
C ARG A 87 13.31 -16.31 9.95
N LYS A 88 12.86 -17.51 10.36
CA LYS A 88 13.67 -18.73 10.42
C LYS A 88 13.68 -19.53 9.12
N GLU A 89 12.80 -19.27 8.15
CA GLU A 89 12.60 -20.18 7.01
C GLU A 89 13.05 -19.66 5.63
N PHE A 90 13.53 -18.42 5.52
CA PHE A 90 13.97 -17.86 4.22
C PHE A 90 15.29 -18.44 3.69
N LYS A 91 16.09 -19.13 4.52
CA LYS A 91 17.49 -19.50 4.23
C LYS A 91 17.71 -20.52 3.09
N ALA A 92 16.66 -21.04 2.45
CA ALA A 92 16.78 -22.06 1.41
C ALA A 92 15.84 -21.87 0.21
N GLN A 93 15.10 -20.75 0.11
CA GLN A 93 14.18 -20.48 -0.99
C GLN A 93 14.68 -19.34 -1.88
N ASP A 94 14.56 -19.51 -3.20
CA ASP A 94 14.71 -18.40 -4.15
C ASP A 94 13.49 -17.49 -4.03
N LEU A 95 13.71 -16.28 -3.51
CA LEU A 95 12.68 -15.26 -3.25
C LEU A 95 12.77 -14.10 -4.23
N SER A 96 13.41 -14.30 -5.39
CA SER A 96 13.55 -13.26 -6.43
C SER A 96 12.19 -12.73 -6.90
N VAL A 97 11.21 -13.62 -7.08
CA VAL A 97 9.84 -13.26 -7.46
C VAL A 97 9.17 -12.42 -6.37
N GLU A 98 9.27 -12.84 -5.10
CA GLU A 98 8.75 -12.10 -3.95
C GLU A 98 9.36 -10.70 -3.87
N LEU A 99 10.69 -10.59 -3.97
CA LEU A 99 11.40 -9.32 -3.94
C LEU A 99 10.99 -8.40 -5.09
N ASP A 100 10.79 -8.92 -6.29
CA ASP A 100 10.35 -8.13 -7.45
C ASP A 100 8.92 -7.58 -7.26
N TYR A 101 7.99 -8.39 -6.76
CA TYR A 101 6.64 -7.92 -6.44
C TYR A 101 6.64 -6.92 -5.28
N LEU A 102 7.44 -7.14 -4.23
CA LEU A 102 7.55 -6.21 -3.11
C LEU A 102 8.13 -4.85 -3.52
N ARG A 103 9.16 -4.82 -4.38
CA ARG A 103 9.70 -3.56 -4.90
C ARG A 103 8.69 -2.79 -5.73
N ARG A 104 7.92 -3.48 -6.58
CA ARG A 104 6.85 -2.86 -7.36
C ARG A 104 5.71 -2.36 -6.47
N ALA A 105 5.38 -3.09 -5.40
CA ALA A 105 4.42 -2.67 -4.39
C ALA A 105 4.87 -1.36 -3.71
N LEU A 106 6.14 -1.28 -3.34
CA LEU A 106 6.72 -0.10 -2.70
C LEU A 106 6.65 1.14 -3.62
N GLU A 107 6.88 0.98 -4.91
CA GLU A 107 6.69 2.06 -5.90
C GLU A 107 5.23 2.49 -6.05
N ILE A 108 4.27 1.56 -5.95
CA ILE A 108 2.83 1.89 -5.97
C ILE A 108 2.49 2.75 -4.75
N GLU A 109 2.91 2.32 -3.56
CA GLU A 109 2.65 3.08 -2.32
C GLU A 109 3.35 4.45 -2.34
N ARG A 110 4.60 4.53 -2.84
CA ARG A 110 5.30 5.80 -2.99
C ARG A 110 4.52 6.78 -3.88
N HIS A 111 4.03 6.32 -5.02
CA HIS A 111 3.21 7.15 -5.91
C HIS A 111 1.87 7.55 -5.29
N ALA A 112 1.24 6.66 -4.51
CA ALA A 112 0.02 6.98 -3.77
C ALA A 112 0.26 8.07 -2.72
N ILE A 113 1.33 7.94 -1.93
CA ILE A 113 1.76 8.93 -0.94
C ILE A 113 1.97 10.30 -1.60
N GLU A 114 2.76 10.37 -2.68
CA GLU A 114 3.02 11.61 -3.41
C GLU A 114 1.73 12.22 -3.98
N PHE A 115 0.83 11.39 -4.52
CA PHE A 115 -0.45 11.84 -5.03
C PHE A 115 -1.31 12.46 -3.91
N PHE A 116 -1.45 11.78 -2.77
CA PHE A 116 -2.30 12.27 -1.69
C PHE A 116 -1.71 13.49 -0.97
N GLU A 117 -0.38 13.62 -0.84
CA GLU A 117 0.26 14.85 -0.37
C GLU A 117 -0.13 16.05 -1.24
N ASN A 118 -0.08 15.88 -2.57
CA ASN A 118 -0.52 16.92 -3.50
C ASN A 118 -2.03 17.18 -3.42
N ALA A 119 -2.85 16.13 -3.30
CA ALA A 119 -4.30 16.27 -3.17
C ALA A 119 -4.69 17.04 -1.89
N ILE A 120 -4.02 16.79 -0.77
CA ILE A 120 -4.23 17.52 0.50
C ILE A 120 -3.85 18.98 0.36
N ALA A 121 -2.72 19.28 -0.29
CA ALA A 121 -2.25 20.64 -0.50
C ALA A 121 -3.23 21.48 -1.35
N ASN A 122 -3.91 20.84 -2.31
CA ASN A 122 -4.84 21.49 -3.23
C ASN A 122 -6.32 21.36 -2.83
N ALA A 123 -6.64 20.61 -1.77
CA ALA A 123 -8.01 20.43 -1.32
C ALA A 123 -8.61 21.73 -0.78
N GLU A 124 -9.83 22.04 -1.24
CA GLU A 124 -10.53 23.30 -0.92
C GLU A 124 -11.24 23.25 0.44
N THR A 125 -11.68 22.05 0.85
CA THR A 125 -12.45 21.83 2.08
C THR A 125 -11.64 21.07 3.12
N GLN A 126 -11.87 21.35 4.40
CA GLN A 126 -11.21 20.66 5.50
C GLN A 126 -11.55 19.16 5.51
N GLU A 127 -12.77 18.81 5.14
CA GLU A 127 -13.26 17.42 5.08
C GLU A 127 -12.53 16.60 4.00
N ALA A 128 -12.31 17.18 2.81
CA ALA A 128 -11.48 16.56 1.78
C ALA A 128 -10.04 16.33 2.25
N LYS A 129 -9.45 17.31 2.95
CA LYS A 129 -8.10 17.18 3.53
C LYS A 129 -8.04 16.03 4.52
N GLU A 130 -9.05 15.89 5.38
CA GLU A 130 -9.11 14.82 6.37
C GLU A 130 -9.20 13.44 5.73
N VAL A 131 -10.05 13.27 4.70
CA VAL A 131 -10.17 12.01 3.98
C VAL A 131 -8.85 11.65 3.27
N PHE A 132 -8.24 12.58 2.54
CA PHE A 132 -6.98 12.32 1.85
C PHE A 132 -5.81 12.09 2.83
N THR A 133 -5.75 12.82 3.93
CA THR A 133 -4.73 12.62 4.98
C THR A 133 -4.85 11.23 5.57
N ARG A 134 -6.07 10.74 5.77
CA ARG A 134 -6.26 9.40 6.29
C ARG A 134 -5.68 8.35 5.34
N ILE A 135 -6.02 8.40 4.05
CA ILE A 135 -5.50 7.42 3.07
C ILE A 135 -3.99 7.56 2.88
N LEU A 136 -3.44 8.78 2.93
CA LEU A 136 -2.00 9.02 2.95
C LEU A 136 -1.31 8.27 4.11
N GLU A 137 -1.85 8.36 5.32
CA GLU A 137 -1.28 7.67 6.47
C GLU A 137 -1.42 6.14 6.37
N GLU A 138 -2.48 5.64 5.74
CA GLU A 138 -2.63 4.21 5.41
C GLU A 138 -1.55 3.77 4.41
N GLY A 139 -1.33 4.51 3.32
CA GLY A 139 -0.28 4.23 2.35
C GLY A 139 1.14 4.28 2.95
N LYS A 140 1.42 5.19 3.88
CA LYS A 140 2.69 5.19 4.64
C LYS A 140 2.86 3.92 5.48
N ASN A 141 1.79 3.46 6.14
CA ASN A 141 1.83 2.22 6.90
C ASN A 141 2.07 1.00 5.99
N HIS A 142 1.46 0.97 4.80
CA HIS A 142 1.71 -0.07 3.81
C HIS A 142 3.17 -0.06 3.34
N TYR A 143 3.68 1.13 2.99
CA TYR A 143 5.07 1.32 2.58
C TYR A 143 6.05 0.77 3.62
N ASP A 144 5.88 1.16 4.90
CA ASP A 144 6.75 0.71 6.00
C ASP A 144 6.70 -0.81 6.17
N LEU A 145 5.52 -1.41 6.05
CA LEU A 145 5.32 -2.84 6.17
C LEU A 145 6.00 -3.61 5.01
N ILE A 146 5.86 -3.11 3.77
CA ILE A 146 6.49 -3.69 2.59
C ILE A 146 8.01 -3.56 2.69
N GLN A 147 8.52 -2.39 3.09
CA GLN A 147 9.94 -2.16 3.28
C GLN A 147 10.51 -3.11 4.34
N ALA A 148 9.80 -3.29 5.46
CA ALA A 148 10.22 -4.21 6.51
C ALA A 148 10.26 -5.67 6.03
N GLU A 149 9.39 -6.08 5.10
CA GLU A 149 9.42 -7.41 4.49
C GLU A 149 10.61 -7.57 3.52
N ILE A 150 10.88 -6.56 2.68
CA ILE A 150 12.08 -6.53 1.83
C ILE A 150 13.34 -6.65 2.67
N ASP A 151 13.42 -5.88 3.76
CA ASP A 151 14.55 -5.92 4.69
C ASP A 151 14.65 -7.30 5.34
N SER A 152 13.54 -7.89 5.77
CA SER A 152 13.50 -9.24 6.34
C SER A 152 14.10 -10.28 5.38
N ILE A 153 13.70 -10.25 4.10
CA ILE A 153 14.21 -11.16 3.08
C ILE A 153 15.71 -10.93 2.82
N ASN A 154 16.14 -9.68 2.66
CA ASN A 154 17.56 -9.35 2.41
C ASN A 154 18.48 -9.66 3.61
N HIS A 155 17.98 -9.50 4.84
CA HIS A 155 18.74 -9.84 6.06
C HIS A 155 18.70 -11.34 6.37
N SER A 156 17.77 -12.10 5.80
CA SER A 156 17.65 -13.55 5.99
C SER A 156 18.25 -14.38 4.85
N GLY A 157 18.63 -13.77 3.71
CA GLY A 157 19.26 -14.45 2.58
C GLY A 157 20.11 -13.57 1.65
N PHE A 158 21.19 -14.17 1.12
CA PHE A 158 22.07 -13.77 0.02
C PHE A 158 23.15 -12.69 0.27
N TRP A 159 22.90 -11.60 1.00
CA TRP A 159 23.92 -10.55 1.18
C TRP A 159 25.06 -10.95 2.13
N PHE A 160 24.81 -11.84 3.10
CA PHE A 160 25.86 -12.39 3.95
C PHE A 160 26.72 -13.45 3.22
N ASP A 161 26.14 -14.26 2.33
CA ASP A 161 26.91 -15.30 1.62
C ASP A 161 27.77 -14.74 0.48
N LEU A 162 27.34 -13.65 -0.19
CA LEU A 162 28.15 -13.02 -1.24
C LEU A 162 29.31 -12.16 -0.70
N HIS A 163 29.23 -11.67 0.53
CA HIS A 163 30.31 -10.89 1.13
C HIS A 163 31.40 -11.74 1.79
N GLU A 164 31.15 -13.03 2.06
CA GLU A 164 32.19 -13.97 2.53
C GLU A 164 33.00 -14.62 1.38
N LEU A 165 32.59 -14.48 0.11
CA LEU A 165 33.30 -15.05 -1.05
C LEU A 165 34.32 -14.12 -1.71
N ARG A 166 34.73 -13.03 -1.05
CA ARG A 166 35.90 -12.24 -1.47
C ARG A 166 36.88 -11.93 -0.35
N THR A 167 37.14 -12.94 0.45
CA THR A 167 38.41 -13.20 1.11
C THR A 167 38.62 -14.69 0.84
N ASP A 168 39.18 -15.07 -0.31
CA ASP A 168 40.61 -15.36 -0.36
C ASP A 168 41.13 -15.27 -1.79
N SER A 169 42.16 -14.46 -2.00
CA SER A 169 43.16 -14.72 -3.03
C SER A 169 44.47 -14.19 -2.47
N GLN A 170 45.24 -15.13 -1.93
CA GLN A 170 46.63 -14.95 -1.50
C GLN A 170 47.46 -14.39 -2.66
N PHE A 171 48.24 -13.34 -2.41
CA PHE A 171 49.70 -13.30 -2.58
C PHE A 171 50.26 -12.11 -1.77
#